data_AF-A0A9E4K7N9-F1
#
_entry.id   AF-A0A9E4K7N9-F1
#
_cell.length_a   1.000
_cell.length_b   1.000
_cell.length_c   1.000
_cell.angle_alpha   90.00
_cell.angle_beta   90.00
_cell.angle_gamma   90.00
#
_symmetry.space_group_name_H-M   'P 1'
#
loop_
_entity.id
_entity.type
_entity.pdbx_description
1 polymer ?
#
loop_
_entity_poly.entity_id
_entity_poly.type
_entity_poly.pdbx_seq_one_letter_code
_entity_poly.pdbx_strand_id
1 'polypeptide(L)' 'MLLHPDDPVLPLLQEVVESVSLMSTNPTAENIARLIFDYVEAGSFPLVEVAPHETDSALASYRKP' A
#
# COMPACT_ATOMS: atom_id res chain seq x y z
N MET A 1 9.17 -5.55 -3.13
CA MET A 1 8.14 -6.02 -2.20
C MET A 1 7.71 -4.92 -1.24
N LEU A 2 6.42 -4.82 -0.94
CA LEU A 2 5.88 -3.96 0.12
C LEU A 2 5.93 -4.73 1.44
N LEU A 3 6.48 -4.14 2.49
CA LEU A 3 6.62 -4.77 3.80
C LEU A 3 6.32 -3.80 4.94
N HIS A 4 5.92 -4.35 6.08
CA HIS A 4 5.96 -3.67 7.36
C HIS A 4 7.39 -3.72 7.93
N PRO A 5 7.87 -2.69 8.66
CA PRO A 5 9.17 -2.71 9.32
C PRO A 5 9.42 -3.90 10.25
N ASP A 6 8.35 -4.45 10.83
CA ASP A 6 8.42 -5.58 11.76
C ASP A 6 8.36 -6.96 11.06
N ASP A 7 8.31 -7.02 9.72
CA ASP A 7 8.26 -8.28 9.01
C ASP A 7 9.55 -9.08 9.21
N PRO A 8 9.49 -10.34 9.69
CA PRO A 8 10.68 -11.12 10.05
C PRO A 8 11.55 -11.49 8.83
N VAL A 9 10.99 -11.38 7.62
CA VAL A 9 11.68 -11.65 6.35
C VAL A 9 12.50 -10.45 5.85
N LEU A 10 12.29 -9.26 6.41
CA LEU A 10 12.93 -8.01 5.96
C LEU A 10 14.48 -8.09 5.94
N PRO A 11 15.17 -8.60 6.97
CA PRO A 11 16.63 -8.66 6.96
C PRO A 11 17.17 -9.53 5.81
N LEU A 12 16.54 -10.68 5.58
CA LEU A 12 16.92 -11.62 4.52
C LEU A 12 16.79 -10.98 3.13
N LEU A 13 15.73 -10.22 2.89
CA LEU A 13 15.47 -9.59 1.59
C LEU A 13 16.43 -8.43 1.30
N GLN A 14 16.85 -7.72 2.35
CA GLN A 14 17.86 -6.68 2.23
C GLN A 14 19.24 -7.26 1.89
N GLU A 15 19.58 -8.45 2.44
CA GLU A 15 20.83 -9.14 2.14
C GLU A 15 20.94 -9.59 0.67
N VAL A 16 19.83 -10.02 0.07
CA VAL A 16 19.79 -10.46 -1.34
C VAL A 16 19.59 -9.32 -2.34
N VAL A 17 19.62 -8.06 -1.89
CA VAL A 17 19.44 -6.85 -2.71
C VAL A 17 18.07 -6.83 -3.42
N GLU A 18 17.05 -7.43 -2.78
CA GLU A 18 15.68 -7.33 -3.25
C GLU A 18 15.16 -5.90 -3.03
N SER A 19 14.42 -5.36 -4.01
CA SER A 19 13.82 -4.04 -3.85
C SER A 19 12.70 -4.07 -2.82
N VAL A 20 12.90 -3.47 -1.65
CA VAL A 20 11.90 -3.39 -0.57
C VAL A 20 11.41 -1.95 -0.40
N SER A 21 10.11 -1.78 -0.27
CA SER A 21 9.47 -0.52 0.13
C SER A 21 8.70 -0.75 1.43
N LEU A 22 8.97 0.08 2.44
CA LEU A 22 8.40 -0.05 3.77
C LEU A 22 7.14 0.78 3.92
N MET A 23 6.11 0.19 4.52
CA MET A 23 4.85 0.85 4.88
C MET A 23 4.73 0.90 6.41
N SER A 24 4.25 2.02 6.96
CA SER A 24 4.00 2.18 8.39
C SER A 24 2.83 1.34 8.93
N THR A 25 2.13 0.64 8.04
CA THR A 25 1.04 -0.30 8.35
C THR A 25 1.19 -1.54 7.49
N ASN A 26 0.58 -2.65 7.89
CA ASN A 26 0.63 -3.88 7.12
C ASN A 26 0.17 -3.63 5.66
N PRO A 27 0.91 -4.14 4.66
CA PRO A 27 0.68 -3.83 3.24
C PRO A 27 -0.53 -4.60 2.66
N THR A 28 -1.70 -4.45 3.28
CA THR A 28 -2.98 -4.99 2.78
C THR A 28 -3.55 -4.07 1.69
N ALA A 29 -4.44 -4.60 0.85
CA ALA A 29 -5.06 -3.84 -0.23
C ALA A 29 -5.79 -2.57 0.26
N GLU A 30 -6.43 -2.63 1.44
CA GLU A 30 -7.12 -1.50 2.07
C GLU A 30 -6.14 -0.41 2.53
N ASN A 31 -5.02 -0.81 3.14
CA ASN A 31 -3.99 0.14 3.59
C ASN A 31 -3.28 0.79 2.39
N ILE A 32 -3.05 0.03 1.33
CA ILE A 32 -2.51 0.55 0.06
C ILE A 32 -3.50 1.54 -0.56
N ALA A 33 -4.80 1.22 -0.60
CA ALA A 33 -5.84 2.12 -1.13
C ALA A 33 -5.83 3.47 -0.39
N ARG A 34 -5.77 3.44 0.94
CA ARG A 34 -5.67 4.66 1.77
C ARG A 34 -4.38 5.45 1.50
N LEU A 35 -3.23 4.78 1.44
CA LEU A 35 -1.94 5.46 1.20
C LEU A 35 -1.94 6.19 -0.15
N ILE A 36 -2.47 5.56 -1.19
CA ILE A 36 -2.62 6.18 -2.51
C ILE A 36 -3.61 7.35 -2.44
N PHE A 37 -4.74 7.17 -1.75
CA PHE A 37 -5.75 8.21 -1.60
C PHE A 37 -5.15 9.47 -0.95
N ASP A 38 -4.49 9.31 0.20
CA ASP A 38 -3.91 10.42 0.95
C ASP A 38 -2.83 11.16 0.14
N TYR A 39 -2.00 10.41 -0.62
CA TYR A 39 -0.98 10.99 -1.49
C TYR A 39 -1.59 11.81 -2.64
N VAL A 40 -2.59 11.27 -3.34
CA VAL A 40 -3.21 11.95 -4.48
C VAL A 40 -4.07 13.13 -4.01
N GLU A 41 -4.78 13.02 -2.90
CA GLU A 41 -5.55 14.13 -2.34
C GLU A 41 -4.66 15.33 -1.98
N ALA A 42 -3.46 15.09 -1.45
CA ALA A 42 -2.48 16.14 -1.17
C ALA A 42 -2.07 16.91 -2.44
N GLY A 43 -2.21 16.31 -3.63
CA GLY A 43 -1.99 16.93 -4.93
C GLY A 43 -3.13 17.84 -5.41
N SER A 44 -4.16 18.08 -4.59
CA SER A 44 -5.34 18.89 -4.96
C SER A 44 -6.16 18.34 -6.13
N PHE A 45 -6.09 17.02 -6.35
CA PHE A 45 -6.95 16.34 -7.31
C PHE A 45 -8.35 16.12 -6.70
N PRO A 46 -9.44 16.19 -7.49
CA PRO A 46 -10.80 15.90 -7.03
C PRO A 46 -11.02 14.37 -6.92
N LEU A 47 -10.20 13.72 -6.10
CA LEU A 47 -10.23 12.28 -5.90
C LEU A 47 -11.46 11.86 -5.09
N VAL A 48 -12.18 10.84 -5.56
CA VAL A 48 -13.41 10.34 -4.92
C VAL A 48 -13.17 9.01 -4.21
N GLU A 49 -12.41 8.12 -4.85
CA GLU A 49 -12.14 6.77 -4.35
C GLU A 49 -10.85 6.23 -4.96
N VAL A 50 -10.17 5.36 -4.22
CA VAL A 50 -9.11 4.49 -4.74
C VAL A 50 -9.53 3.05 -4.50
N ALA A 51 -9.48 2.22 -5.55
CA ALA A 51 -9.89 0.83 -5.49
C ALA A 51 -8.85 -0.09 -6.17
N PRO A 52 -7.83 -0.58 -5.45
CA PRO A 52 -6.86 -1.52 -6.00
C PRO A 52 -7.46 -2.92 -6.16
N HIS A 53 -7.16 -3.55 -7.29
CA HIS A 53 -7.48 -4.95 -7.57
C HIS A 53 -6.19 -5.77 -7.50
N GLU A 54 -6.11 -6.68 -6.54
CA GLU A 54 -4.97 -7.62 -6.47
C GLU A 54 -5.18 -8.77 -7.46
N THR A 55 -6.43 -9.23 -7.59
CA THR A 55 -6.90 -10.16 -8.62
C THR A 55 -8.31 -9.75 -9.04
N ASP A 56 -8.88 -10.41 -10.05
CA ASP A 56 -10.25 -10.15 -10.52
C ASP A 56 -11.31 -10.29 -9.42
N SER A 57 -11.06 -11.13 -8.41
CA SER A 57 -11.97 -11.36 -7.27
C SER A 57 -11.51 -10.76 -5.94
N ALA A 58 -10.33 -10.12 -5.89
CA ALA A 58 -9.78 -9.53 -4.68
C ALA A 58 -9.66 -8.01 -4.84
N LEU A 59 -10.61 -7.30 -4.23
CA LEU A 59 -10.78 -5.86 -4.31
C LEU A 59 -10.76 -5.25 -2.92
N ALA A 60 -10.10 -4.11 -2.78
CA ALA A 60 -10.33 -3.18 -1.68
C ALA A 60 -10.74 -1.83 -2.24
N SER A 61 -11.43 -1.01 -1.45
CA SER A 61 -11.62 0.40 -1.78
C SER A 61 -11.52 1.30 -0.56
N TYR A 62 -11.09 2.53 -0.79
CA TYR A 62 -11.04 3.59 0.20
C TYR A 62 -11.63 4.88 -0.36
N ARG A 63 -12.55 5.45 0.41
CA ARG A 63 -13.23 6.74 0.19
C ARG A 63 -13.36 7.45 1.53
N LYS A 64 -13.31 8.79 1.52
CA LYS A 64 -13.61 9.57 2.73
C LYS A 64 -15.11 9.50 3.08
N PRO A 65 -15.47 9.63 4.37
CA PRO A 65 -16.86 9.73 4.82
C PRO A 65 -17.59 10.94 4.21
#